data_AF-A0A933EAU9-F1
#
_entry.id   AF-A0A933EAU9-F1
#
_cell.length_a   1.000
_cell.length_b   1.000
_cell.length_c   1.000
_cell.angle_alpha   90.00
_cell.angle_beta   90.00
_cell.angle_gamma   90.00
#
_symmetry.space_group_name_H-M   'P 1'
#
loop_
_entity.id
_entity.type
_entity.pdbx_description
1 polymer ?
#
loop_
_entity_poly.entity_id
_entity_poly.type
_entity_poly.pdbx_seq_one_letter_code
_entity_poly.pdbx_strand_id
1 'polypeptide(L)' 'AIVGVGFLNSFNQILYNLAVLHGEVSVVGPIISSSPVFTLLFTALLPRGTGRVRPAMAAGVLVTVGGMAAIALGRG' A
#
# COMPACT_ATOMS: atom_id res chain seq x y z
N ALA A 1 -19.41 3.49 9.85
CA ALA A 1 -18.36 3.06 8.90
C ALA A 1 -17.58 4.25 8.34
N ILE A 2 -18.24 5.24 7.73
CA ILE A 2 -17.60 6.41 7.08
C ILE A 2 -16.74 7.24 8.04
N VAL A 3 -17.21 7.51 9.27
CA VAL A 3 -16.45 8.25 10.29
C VAL A 3 -15.16 7.52 10.70
N GLY A 4 -15.21 6.19 10.85
CA GLY A 4 -14.04 5.38 11.18
C GLY A 4 -13.01 5.33 10.04
N VAL A 5 -13.47 5.28 8.79
CA VAL A 5 -12.60 5.37 7.61
C VAL A 5 -11.98 6.76 7.50
N GLY A 6 -12.75 7.81 7.75
CA GLY A 6 -12.26 9.19 7.78
C GLY A 6 -11.16 9.39 8.82
N PHE A 7 -11.38 8.90 10.05
CA PHE A 7 -10.37 8.96 11.12
C PHE A 7 -9.08 8.22 10.75
N LEU A 8 -9.18 6.99 10.23
CA LEU A 8 -8.02 6.21 9.79
C LEU A 8 -7.24 6.91 8.67
N ASN A 9 -7.93 7.56 7.73
CA ASN A 9 -7.29 8.31 6.64
C ASN A 9 -6.55 9.54 7.16
N SER A 10 -7.18 10.33 8.05
CA SER A 10 -6.51 11.48 8.69
C SER A 10 -5.31 11.05 9.52
N PHE A 11 -5.39 9.94 10.26
CA PHE A 11 -4.28 9.39 11.01
C PHE A 11 -3.13 8.94 10.09
N ASN A 12 -3.44 8.28 8.97
CA ASN A 12 -2.46 7.88 7.97
C ASN A 12 -1.70 9.09 7.40
N GLN A 13 -2.40 10.19 7.09
CA GLN A 13 -1.76 11.42 6.60
C GLN A 13 -0.78 12.04 7.61
N ILE A 14 -1.10 12.00 8.91
CA ILE A 14 -0.19 12.49 9.96
C ILE A 14 1.09 11.63 9.99
N LEU A 15 0.94 10.30 9.98
CA LEU A 15 2.07 9.37 9.96
C LEU A 15 2.93 9.54 8.71
N TYR A 16 2.32 9.79 7.57
CA TYR A 16 3.02 10.05 6.31
C TYR A 16 3.90 11.31 6.41
N ASN A 17 3.33 12.39 6.95
CA ASN A 17 4.04 13.65 7.10
C ASN A 17 5.22 13.49 8.07
N LEU A 18 5.02 12.79 9.19
CA LEU A 18 6.10 12.45 10.12
C LEU A 18 7.18 11.57 9.47
N ALA A 19 6.80 10.59 8.65
CA ALA A 19 7.76 9.73 7.95
C ALA A 19 8.60 10.53 6.96
N VAL A 20 8.02 11.49 6.24
CA VAL A 20 8.76 12.38 5.32
C VAL A 20 9.63 13.38 6.08
N LEU A 21 9.19 13.88 7.24
CA LEU A 21 9.94 14.85 8.05
C LEU A 21 11.14 14.23 8.77
N HIS A 22 11.04 12.96 9.19
CA HIS A 22 12.07 12.28 9.98
C HIS A 22 12.84 11.19 9.22
N GLY A 23 12.36 10.79 8.04
CA GLY A 23 12.96 9.74 7.23
C GLY A 23 13.50 10.28 5.90
N GLU A 24 14.48 9.57 5.34
CA GLU A 24 14.95 9.86 3.98
C GLU A 24 13.85 9.55 2.97
N VAL A 25 13.53 10.52 2.11
CA VAL A 25 12.49 10.39 1.07
C VAL A 25 12.73 9.16 0.19
N SER A 26 14.00 8.80 -0.02
CA SER A 26 14.44 7.61 -0.75
C SER A 26 13.99 6.29 -0.12
N VAL A 27 13.79 6.26 1.20
CA VAL A 27 13.32 5.08 1.95
C VAL A 27 11.81 5.11 2.13
N VAL A 28 11.26 6.31 2.38
CA VAL A 28 9.84 6.53 2.65
C VAL A 28 8.99 6.26 1.39
N GLY A 29 9.41 6.75 0.22
CA GLY A 29 8.69 6.57 -1.04
C GLY A 29 8.39 5.10 -1.40
N PRO A 30 9.39 4.20 -1.39
CA PRO A 30 9.16 2.77 -1.63
C PRO A 30 8.20 2.12 -0.63
N ILE A 31 8.33 2.43 0.67
CA ILE A 31 7.46 1.89 1.73
C ILE A 31 6.00 2.25 1.47
N ILE A 32 5.72 3.52 1.18
CA ILE A 32 4.37 3.99 0.86
C ILE A 32 3.84 3.32 -0.39
N SER A 33 4.68 3.21 -1.43
CA SER A 33 4.27 2.61 -2.69
C SER A 33 3.76 1.19 -2.50
N SER A 34 4.27 0.44 -1.50
CA SER A 34 3.84 -0.93 -1.17
C SER A 34 2.44 -1.06 -0.54
N SER A 35 1.75 0.03 -0.21
CA SER A 35 0.41 0.04 0.39
C SER A 35 -0.67 -0.82 -0.34
N PRO A 36 -0.70 -0.90 -1.69
CA PRO A 36 -1.61 -1.77 -2.41
C PRO A 36 -1.39 -3.25 -2.08
N VAL A 37 -0.15 -3.66 -1.82
CA VAL A 37 0.20 -5.05 -1.47
C VAL A 37 -0.41 -5.43 -0.12
N PHE A 38 -0.28 -4.56 0.88
CA PHE A 38 -0.92 -4.75 2.18
C PHE A 38 -2.44 -4.75 2.07
N THR A 39 -3.01 -3.85 1.27
CA THR A 39 -4.46 -3.83 1.00
C THR A 39 -4.94 -5.15 0.41
N LEU A 40 -4.20 -5.71 -0.55
CA LEU A 40 -4.51 -6.99 -1.18
C LEU A 40 -4.32 -8.17 -0.22
N LEU A 41 -3.28 -8.15 0.61
CA LEU A 41 -3.05 -9.13 1.67
C LEU A 41 -4.20 -9.14 2.69
N PHE A 42 -4.62 -7.97 3.18
CA PHE A 42 -5.76 -7.86 4.09
C PHE A 42 -7.08 -8.21 3.41
N THR A 43 -7.23 -7.93 2.12
CA THR A 43 -8.40 -8.36 1.34
C THR A 43 -8.45 -9.89 1.20
N ALA A 44 -7.30 -10.55 1.06
CA ALA A 44 -7.20 -12.00 1.04
C ALA A 44 -7.43 -12.65 2.42
N LEU A 45 -6.95 -12.00 3.49
CA LEU A 45 -7.02 -12.50 4.87
C LEU A 45 -8.33 -12.19 5.60
N LEU A 46 -9.04 -11.11 5.26
CA LEU A 46 -10.36 -10.76 5.78
C LEU A 46 -11.46 -10.92 4.72
N PRO A 47 -11.76 -12.15 4.28
CA PRO A 47 -12.84 -12.37 3.33
C PRO A 47 -14.19 -12.13 4.02
N ARG A 48 -14.74 -10.93 3.89
CA ARG A 48 -16.16 -10.67 4.18
C ARG A 48 -17.02 -11.26 3.06
N GLY A 49 -17.21 -12.57 3.04
CA GLY A 49 -18.30 -13.27 2.34
C GLY A 49 -18.40 -13.19 0.80
N THR A 50 -17.73 -12.26 0.10
CA THR A 50 -17.98 -11.99 -1.33
C THR A 50 -16.72 -11.81 -2.19
N GLY A 51 -15.53 -11.66 -1.60
CA GLY A 51 -14.29 -11.39 -2.34
C GLY A 51 -13.39 -12.61 -2.52
N ARG A 52 -13.72 -13.52 -3.44
CA ARG A 52 -12.74 -14.54 -3.87
C ARG A 52 -11.60 -13.83 -4.62
N VAL A 53 -10.38 -13.95 -4.11
CA VAL A 53 -9.17 -13.41 -4.78
C VAL A 53 -9.06 -14.08 -6.15
N ARG A 54 -9.30 -13.29 -7.21
CA ARG A 54 -9.23 -13.78 -8.60
C ARG A 54 -7.77 -13.81 -9.07
N PRO A 55 -7.38 -14.75 -9.95
CA PRO A 55 -6.02 -14.79 -10.50
C PRO A 55 -5.60 -13.46 -11.15
N ALA A 56 -6.55 -12.73 -11.73
CA ALA A 56 -6.33 -11.41 -12.30
C ALA A 56 -5.93 -10.34 -11.25
N MET A 57 -6.43 -10.43 -10.01
CA MET A 57 -5.97 -9.53 -8.93
C MET A 57 -4.54 -9.84 -8.54
N ALA A 58 -4.18 -11.13 -8.44
CA ALA A 58 -2.80 -11.56 -8.16
C ALA A 58 -1.83 -11.03 -9.23
N ALA A 59 -2.21 -11.12 -10.51
CA ALA A 59 -1.43 -10.55 -11.61
C ALA A 59 -1.29 -9.02 -11.49
N GLY A 60 -2.38 -8.30 -11.14
CA GLY A 60 -2.33 -6.86 -10.86
C GLY A 60 -1.38 -6.50 -9.71
N VAL A 61 -1.36 -7.30 -8.64
CA VAL A 61 -0.41 -7.12 -7.52
C VAL A 61 1.02 -7.27 -8.02
N LEU A 62 1.31 -8.33 -8.77
CA LEU A 62 2.65 -8.60 -9.30
C LEU A 62 3.14 -7.49 -10.22
N VAL A 63 2.27 -6.94 -11.08
CA VAL A 63 2.60 -5.78 -11.92
C VAL A 63 2.87 -4.54 -11.07
N THR A 64 2.07 -4.29 -10.04
CA THR A 64 2.24 -3.13 -9.16
C THR A 64 3.55 -3.24 -8.37
N VAL A 65 3.83 -4.40 -7.77
CA VAL A 65 5.08 -4.70 -7.05
C VAL A 65 6.28 -4.64 -7.99
N GLY A 66 6.17 -5.22 -9.18
CA GLY A 66 7.22 -5.19 -10.20
C GLY A 66 7.54 -3.77 -10.65
N GLY A 67 6.52 -2.93 -10.85
CA GLY A 67 6.68 -1.50 -11.15
C GLY A 67 7.38 -0.75 -10.02
N MET A 68 7.02 -1.01 -8.76
CA MET A 68 7.70 -0.41 -7.61
C MET A 68 9.17 -0.84 -7.52
N ALA A 69 9.45 -2.13 -7.69
CA ALA A 69 10.81 -2.66 -7.66
C ALA A 69 11.67 -2.06 -8.78
N ALA A 70 11.11 -1.91 -9.99
CA ALA A 70 11.77 -1.26 -11.11
C ALA A 70 12.08 0.22 -10.83
N ILE A 71 11.14 0.95 -10.21
CA ILE A 71 11.37 2.36 -9.79
C ILE A 71 12.45 2.43 -8.71
N ALA A 72 12.44 1.51 -7.74
CA ALA A 72 13.43 1.48 -6.67
C ALA A 72 14.84 1.15 -7.22
N LEU A 73 14.95 0.18 -8.12
CA LEU A 73 16.21 -0.24 -8.74
C LEU A 73 16.75 0.80 -9.73
N GLY A 74 15.88 1.49 -10.47
CA GLY A 74 16.28 2.53 -11.43
C GLY A 74 16.68 3.86 -10.79
N ARG A 75 16.59 3.98 -9.46
CA ARG A 75 17.01 5.16 -8.69
C ARG A 75 18.30 4.95 -7.89
N GLY A 76 18.90 3.76 -7.96
CA GLY A 76 20.27 3.48 -7.47
C GLY A 76 21.31 3.76 -8.55
#